data_AF-A0A2V9I5M7-F1
#
_entry.id   AF-A0A2V9I5M7-F1
#
_cell.length_a   1.000
_cell.length_b   1.000
_cell.length_c   1.000
_cell.angle_alpha   90.00
_cell.angle_beta   90.00
_cell.angle_gamma   90.00
#
_symmetry.space_group_name_H-M   'P 1'
#
loop_
_entity.id
_entity.type
_entity.pdbx_description
1 polymer ?
#
loop_
_entity_poly.entity_id
_entity_poly.type
_entity_poly.pdbx_seq_one_letter_code
_entity_poly.pdbx_strand_id
1 'polypeptide(L)'
;MKKRVLAIFLVMCGLMMVVAVVFADLKKGYYRPAELGSLRQTALIELSPDSNYQVSAYPVPGADLVPGDGRQEVQTYCNTCHSPIYVTMQPPLPAATWEAEVNKMNKAYGAAIPEDTTQKIIRYLQAHYTVENRTP
;
A
#
# COMPACT_ATOMS: atom_id res chain seq x y z
N MET A 1 -61.88 -34.77 -23.26
CA MET A 1 -61.38 -33.38 -23.26
C MET A 1 -61.06 -32.87 -21.85
N LYS A 2 -61.99 -32.92 -20.87
CA LYS A 2 -61.79 -32.39 -19.50
C LYS A 2 -60.53 -32.91 -18.77
N LYS A 3 -60.22 -34.21 -18.85
CA LYS A 3 -59.01 -34.80 -18.20
C LYS A 3 -57.69 -34.31 -18.80
N ARG A 4 -57.66 -34.04 -20.12
CA ARG A 4 -56.48 -33.50 -20.81
C ARG A 4 -56.26 -32.03 -20.48
N VAL A 5 -57.33 -31.25 -20.40
CA VAL A 5 -57.28 -29.83 -19.98
C VAL A 5 -56.79 -29.73 -18.53
N LEU A 6 -57.29 -30.60 -17.63
CA LEU A 6 -56.84 -30.64 -16.24
C LEU A 6 -55.35 -31.02 -16.12
N ALA A 7 -54.89 -32.00 -16.89
CA ALA A 7 -53.48 -32.39 -16.90
C ALA A 7 -52.56 -31.27 -17.41
N ILE A 8 -52.96 -30.56 -18.47
CA ILE A 8 -52.22 -29.40 -18.98
C ILE A 8 -52.17 -28.28 -17.94
N PHE A 9 -53.28 -28.02 -17.25
CA PHE A 9 -53.34 -26.98 -16.22
C PHE A 9 -52.42 -27.30 -15.04
N LEU A 10 -52.38 -28.56 -14.59
CA LEU A 10 -51.49 -29.00 -13.51
C LEU A 10 -50.01 -28.89 -13.89
N VAL A 11 -49.66 -29.24 -15.14
CA VAL A 11 -48.28 -29.08 -15.65
C VAL A 11 -47.89 -27.61 -15.72
N MET A 12 -48.78 -26.74 -16.21
CA MET A 12 -48.53 -25.29 -16.29
C MET A 12 -48.38 -24.66 -14.90
N CYS A 13 -49.22 -25.02 -13.93
CA CYS A 13 -49.07 -24.57 -12.54
C CYS A 13 -47.75 -25.06 -11.92
N GLY A 14 -47.37 -26.31 -12.19
CA GLY A 14 -46.07 -26.86 -11.76
C GLY A 14 -44.90 -26.07 -12.34
N LEU A 15 -44.92 -25.80 -13.64
CA LEU A 15 -43.88 -25.01 -14.32
C LEU A 15 -43.79 -23.58 -13.76
N MET A 16 -44.93 -22.93 -13.52
CA MET A 16 -44.96 -21.58 -12.93
C MET A 16 -44.38 -21.54 -11.52
N MET A 17 -44.65 -22.54 -10.69
CA MET A 17 -44.06 -22.64 -9.35
C MET A 17 -42.54 -22.79 -9.40
N VAL A 18 -42.01 -23.60 -10.32
CA VAL A 18 -40.56 -23.75 -10.50
C VAL A 18 -39.92 -22.43 -10.92
N VAL A 19 -40.52 -21.71 -11.88
CA VAL A 19 -40.02 -20.40 -12.32
C VAL A 19 -40.03 -19.40 -11.16
N ALA A 20 -41.08 -19.37 -10.34
CA ALA A 20 -41.18 -18.48 -9.19
C ALA A 20 -40.09 -18.76 -8.13
N VAL A 21 -39.79 -20.04 -7.85
CA VAL A 21 -38.71 -20.42 -6.92
C VAL A 21 -37.35 -19.97 -7.46
N VAL A 22 -37.05 -20.26 -8.72
CA VAL A 22 -35.78 -19.86 -9.35
C VAL A 22 -35.63 -18.33 -9.35
N PHE A 23 -36.69 -17.59 -9.65
CA PHE A 23 -36.65 -16.13 -9.63
C PHE A 23 -36.43 -15.57 -8.21
N ALA A 24 -37.00 -16.21 -7.18
CA ALA A 24 -36.78 -15.83 -5.79
C ALA A 24 -35.32 -16.08 -5.35
N ASP A 25 -34.71 -17.18 -5.75
CA ASP A 25 -33.29 -17.46 -5.48
C ASP A 25 -32.36 -16.48 -6.22
N LEU A 26 -32.65 -16.17 -7.49
CA LEU A 26 -31.91 -15.17 -8.26
C LEU A 26 -32.01 -13.78 -7.63
N LYS A 27 -33.19 -13.39 -7.11
CA LYS A 27 -33.40 -12.09 -6.47
C LYS A 27 -32.73 -11.96 -5.11
N LYS A 28 -32.52 -13.08 -4.39
CA LYS A 28 -31.77 -13.09 -3.11
C LYS A 28 -30.27 -12.86 -3.30
N GLY A 29 -29.75 -13.07 -4.51
CA GLY A 29 -28.33 -12.94 -4.83
C GLY A 29 -27.48 -14.02 -4.17
N TYR A 30 -26.52 -14.60 -4.91
CA TYR A 30 -25.58 -15.57 -4.35
C TYR A 30 -24.45 -14.89 -3.56
N TYR A 31 -24.80 -14.04 -2.60
CA TYR A 31 -23.83 -13.52 -1.65
C TYR A 31 -23.58 -14.60 -0.60
N ARG A 32 -22.48 -15.35 -0.73
CA ARG A 32 -21.97 -16.19 0.36
C ARG A 32 -21.54 -15.26 1.49
N PRO A 33 -22.16 -15.29 2.69
CA PRO A 33 -21.85 -14.35 3.77
C PRO A 33 -20.46 -14.54 4.40
N ALA A 34 -19.63 -15.46 3.89
CA ALA A 34 -18.46 -15.96 4.59
C ALA A 34 -17.10 -15.50 4.03
N GLU A 35 -17.05 -14.67 2.98
CA GLU A 35 -15.77 -14.29 2.35
C GLU A 35 -15.66 -12.78 2.06
N LEU A 36 -16.51 -11.93 2.65
CA LEU A 36 -16.21 -10.49 2.69
C LEU A 36 -15.16 -10.24 3.78
N GLY A 37 -13.93 -9.96 3.37
CA GLY A 37 -12.79 -9.66 4.27
C GLY A 37 -11.76 -10.79 4.40
N SER A 38 -11.98 -11.94 3.78
CA SER A 38 -11.00 -13.02 3.71
C SER A 38 -10.15 -12.86 2.45
N LEU A 39 -9.03 -12.15 2.58
CA LEU A 39 -7.95 -12.29 1.61
C LEU A 39 -7.38 -13.70 1.79
N ARG A 40 -7.76 -14.64 0.93
CA ARG A 40 -7.02 -15.90 0.76
C ARG A 40 -5.65 -15.55 0.19
N GLN A 41 -4.73 -15.10 1.04
CA GLN A 41 -3.32 -15.07 0.71
C GLN A 41 -2.92 -16.53 0.44
N THR A 42 -2.39 -16.82 -0.74
CA THR A 42 -1.76 -18.11 -1.01
C THR A 42 -0.73 -18.38 0.11
N ALA A 43 -0.68 -19.62 0.61
CA ALA A 43 0.30 -20.02 1.60
C ALA A 43 1.70 -19.57 1.16
N LEU A 44 2.49 -19.05 2.12
CA LEU A 44 3.86 -18.62 1.84
C LEU A 44 4.62 -19.75 1.16
N ILE A 45 5.29 -19.44 0.05
CA ILE A 45 6.18 -20.38 -0.62
C ILE A 45 7.32 -20.69 0.35
N GLU A 46 7.50 -21.96 0.72
CA GLU A 46 8.69 -22.41 1.43
C GLU A 46 9.89 -22.22 0.49
N LEU A 47 10.78 -21.30 0.84
CA LEU A 47 12.01 -21.06 0.09
C LEU A 47 12.93 -22.28 0.26
N SER A 48 13.46 -22.81 -0.86
CA SER A 48 14.38 -23.95 -0.84
C SER A 48 15.63 -23.63 -0.01
N PRO A 49 16.08 -24.53 0.89
CA PRO A 49 17.25 -24.32 1.73
C PRO A 49 18.56 -24.21 0.94
N ASP A 50 18.57 -24.62 -0.34
CA ASP A 50 19.73 -24.55 -1.23
C ASP A 50 19.88 -23.18 -1.93
N SER A 51 19.00 -22.22 -1.63
CA SER A 51 19.11 -20.86 -2.16
C SER A 51 20.34 -20.15 -1.59
N ASN A 52 21.22 -19.66 -2.47
CA ASN A 52 22.30 -18.73 -2.13
C ASN A 52 21.81 -17.28 -1.94
N TYR A 53 20.51 -17.01 -2.15
CA TYR A 53 19.88 -15.72 -1.99
C TYR A 53 18.90 -15.75 -0.81
N GLN A 54 19.18 -14.98 0.24
CA GLN A 54 18.26 -14.76 1.36
C GLN A 54 17.63 -13.37 1.26
N VAL A 55 16.31 -13.31 1.34
CA VAL A 55 15.55 -12.06 1.50
C VAL A 55 15.09 -12.00 2.94
N SER A 56 15.33 -10.88 3.62
CA SER A 56 14.80 -10.62 4.96
C SER A 56 13.28 -10.70 4.99
N ALA A 57 12.71 -11.16 6.10
CA ALA A 57 11.26 -11.30 6.26
C ALA A 57 10.54 -9.98 5.94
N TYR A 58 9.51 -10.06 5.09
CA TYR A 58 8.71 -8.90 4.71
C TYR A 58 7.69 -8.55 5.82
N PRO A 59 7.43 -7.27 6.10
CA PRO A 59 8.02 -6.08 5.48
C PRO A 59 9.44 -5.81 5.98
N VAL A 60 10.37 -5.54 5.05
CA VAL A 60 11.72 -5.09 5.41
C VAL A 60 11.60 -3.66 5.93
N PRO A 61 11.84 -3.40 7.24
CA PRO A 61 11.76 -2.05 7.77
C PRO A 61 12.82 -1.18 7.08
N GLY A 62 12.43 0.01 6.64
CA GLY A 62 13.39 0.99 6.15
C GLY A 62 14.37 1.39 7.25
N ALA A 63 15.60 1.78 6.87
CA ALA A 63 16.52 2.36 7.84
C ALA A 63 15.93 3.65 8.43
N ASP A 64 15.92 3.73 9.76
CA ASP A 64 15.43 4.90 10.46
C ASP A 64 16.34 6.11 10.26
N LEU A 65 15.74 7.30 10.27
CA LEU A 65 16.49 8.55 10.29
C LEU A 65 17.31 8.67 11.59
N VAL A 66 18.57 9.08 11.47
CA VAL A 66 19.51 9.23 12.60
C VAL A 66 18.93 10.23 13.63
N PRO A 67 18.93 9.93 14.93
CA PRO A 67 18.50 10.90 15.94
C PRO A 67 19.28 12.21 15.87
N GLY A 68 18.59 13.35 15.93
CA GLY A 68 19.22 14.68 15.87
C GLY A 68 18.23 15.82 15.74
N ASP A 69 18.69 17.06 15.98
CA ASP A 69 17.89 18.26 15.77
C ASP A 69 17.56 18.44 14.29
N GLY A 70 16.28 18.59 13.94
CA GLY A 70 15.81 18.61 12.55
C GLY A 70 15.21 17.29 12.05
N ARG A 71 15.37 16.17 12.80
CA ARG A 71 14.78 14.88 12.42
C ARG A 71 13.25 14.93 12.32
N GLN A 72 12.60 15.61 13.26
CA GLN A 72 11.13 15.69 13.30
C GLN A 72 10.59 16.45 12.09
N GLU A 73 11.30 17.50 11.66
CA GLU A 73 10.97 18.30 10.49
C GLU A 73 11.08 17.45 9.22
N VAL A 74 12.13 16.62 9.09
CA VAL A 74 12.24 15.66 7.97
C VAL A 74 11.09 14.65 8.02
N GLN A 75 10.79 14.07 9.17
CA GLN A 75 9.70 13.10 9.31
C GLN A 75 8.32 13.69 8.98
N THR A 76 8.12 14.98 9.28
CA THR A 76 6.86 15.68 9.06
C THR A 76 6.70 16.09 7.60
N TYR A 77 7.71 16.78 7.05
CA TYR A 77 7.58 17.41 5.74
C TYR A 77 8.01 16.49 4.58
N CYS A 78 9.07 15.71 4.75
CA CYS A 78 9.62 14.85 3.69
C CYS A 78 8.88 13.50 3.55
N ASN A 79 7.84 13.25 4.35
CA ASN A 79 7.00 12.06 4.29
C ASN A 79 5.65 12.31 3.58
N THR A 80 5.43 13.51 3.03
CA THR A 80 4.16 13.89 2.40
C THR A 80 3.95 13.22 1.04
N CYS A 81 5.01 13.10 0.25
CA CYS A 81 4.94 12.60 -1.14
C CYS A 81 5.57 11.22 -1.33
N HIS A 82 6.57 10.87 -0.52
CA HIS A 82 7.25 9.58 -0.54
C HIS A 82 7.80 9.31 0.86
N SER A 83 8.18 8.06 1.13
CA SER A 83 8.84 7.72 2.39
C SER A 83 10.20 8.45 2.53
N PRO A 84 10.59 8.91 3.72
CA PRO A 84 11.88 9.53 3.96
C PRO A 84 13.06 8.53 3.86
N ILE A 85 12.78 7.23 3.69
CA ILE A 85 13.79 6.19 3.47
C ILE A 85 14.74 6.53 2.32
N TYR A 86 14.29 7.30 1.32
CA TYR A 86 15.16 7.75 0.22
C TYR A 86 16.40 8.51 0.71
N VAL A 87 16.32 9.23 1.83
CA VAL A 87 17.49 9.89 2.44
C VAL A 87 18.55 8.87 2.81
N THR A 88 18.15 7.78 3.46
CA THR A 88 19.07 6.70 3.89
C THR A 88 19.56 5.84 2.73
N MET A 89 18.83 5.78 1.62
CA MET A 89 19.22 5.03 0.42
C MET A 89 20.21 5.77 -0.50
N GLN A 90 20.28 7.10 -0.43
CA GLN A 90 21.31 7.84 -1.17
C GLN A 90 22.69 7.40 -0.68
N PRO A 91 23.75 7.44 -1.50
CA PRO A 91 25.12 7.43 -0.99
C PRO A 91 25.36 8.66 -0.08
N PRO A 92 26.44 8.71 0.71
CA PRO A 92 26.85 9.98 1.33
C PRO A 92 27.01 11.06 0.25
N LEU A 93 26.34 12.20 0.40
CA LEU A 93 26.35 13.28 -0.59
C LEU A 93 27.05 14.54 -0.05
N PRO A 94 27.68 15.37 -0.89
CA PRO A 94 28.18 16.67 -0.45
C PRO A 94 27.08 17.55 0.15
N ALA A 95 27.44 18.43 1.09
CA ALA A 95 26.49 19.31 1.77
C ALA A 95 25.66 20.18 0.79
N ALA A 96 26.29 20.70 -0.25
CA ALA A 96 25.64 21.47 -1.31
C ALA A 96 24.63 20.63 -2.12
N THR A 97 24.88 19.32 -2.29
CA THR A 97 23.96 18.41 -2.98
C THR A 97 22.72 18.17 -2.14
N TRP A 98 22.85 18.01 -0.81
CA TRP A 98 21.69 17.90 0.08
C TRP A 98 20.82 19.17 0.06
N GLU A 99 21.45 20.33 0.06
CA GLU A 99 20.73 21.60 -0.11
C GLU A 99 19.98 21.66 -1.44
N ALA A 100 20.62 21.22 -2.53
CA ALA A 100 19.98 21.17 -3.85
C ALA A 100 18.77 20.20 -3.87
N GLU A 101 18.89 19.02 -3.25
CA GLU A 101 17.78 18.05 -3.21
C GLU A 101 16.58 18.59 -2.40
N VAL A 102 16.81 19.21 -1.23
CA VAL A 102 15.70 19.81 -0.46
C VAL A 102 15.05 20.96 -1.26
N ASN A 103 15.85 21.83 -1.87
CA ASN A 103 15.35 22.92 -2.70
C ASN A 103 14.56 22.40 -3.92
N LYS A 104 14.99 21.29 -4.52
CA LYS A 104 14.28 20.62 -5.62
C LYS A 104 12.92 20.09 -5.16
N MET A 105 12.82 19.49 -3.97
CA MET A 105 11.53 19.07 -3.41
C MET A 105 10.57 20.26 -3.30
N ASN A 106 11.05 21.40 -2.78
CA ASN A 106 10.21 22.60 -2.63
C ASN A 106 9.83 23.23 -3.97
N LYS A 107 10.82 23.49 -4.83
CA LYS A 107 10.65 24.35 -6.01
C LYS A 107 10.18 23.58 -7.25
N ALA A 108 10.72 22.39 -7.48
CA ALA A 108 10.40 21.59 -8.67
C ALA A 108 9.24 20.62 -8.43
N TYR A 109 9.14 20.06 -7.21
CA TYR A 109 8.10 19.09 -6.88
C TYR A 109 6.98 19.66 -6.00
N GLY A 110 7.06 20.93 -5.61
CA GLY A 110 5.96 21.64 -4.95
C GLY A 110 5.74 21.27 -3.49
N ALA A 111 6.77 20.76 -2.80
CA ALA A 111 6.70 20.60 -1.35
C ALA A 111 6.55 21.98 -0.70
N ALA A 112 5.39 22.24 -0.09
CA ALA A 112 5.09 23.52 0.56
C ALA A 112 5.72 23.61 1.96
N ILE A 113 7.06 23.54 2.02
CA ILE A 113 7.82 23.62 3.27
C ILE A 113 8.15 25.09 3.57
N PRO A 114 7.86 25.61 4.79
CA PRO A 114 8.30 26.94 5.21
C PRO A 114 9.81 27.13 5.11
N GLU A 115 10.29 28.35 4.85
CA GLU A 115 11.72 28.62 4.62
C GLU A 115 12.58 28.27 5.84
N ASP A 116 12.15 28.64 7.04
CA ASP A 116 12.86 28.33 8.29
C ASP A 116 13.00 26.82 8.52
N THR A 117 11.94 26.08 8.22
CA THR A 117 11.87 24.62 8.29
C THR A 117 12.75 23.98 7.22
N THR A 118 12.74 24.54 6.00
CA THR A 118 13.60 24.12 4.89
C THR A 118 15.07 24.20 5.30
N GLN A 119 15.48 25.33 5.87
CA GLN A 119 16.85 25.51 6.35
C GLN A 119 17.20 24.56 7.50
N LYS A 120 16.24 24.24 8.37
CA LYS A 120 16.44 23.26 9.44
C LYS A 120 16.62 21.84 8.92
N ILE A 121 15.83 21.44 7.92
CA ILE A 121 15.98 20.16 7.23
C ILE A 121 17.34 20.06 6.54
N ILE A 122 17.77 21.10 5.82
CA ILE A 122 19.08 21.14 5.16
C ILE A 122 20.21 20.93 6.18
N ARG A 123 20.19 21.67 7.30
CA ARG A 123 21.20 21.53 8.36
C ARG A 123 21.25 20.11 8.93
N TYR A 124 20.09 19.50 9.19
CA TYR A 124 20.02 18.12 9.66
C TYR A 124 20.64 17.14 8.65
N LEU A 125 20.28 17.24 7.37
CA LEU A 125 20.84 16.37 6.34
C LEU A 125 22.37 16.53 6.20
N GLN A 126 22.86 17.77 6.28
CA GLN A 126 24.29 18.07 6.25
C GLN A 126 25.05 17.57 7.49
N ALA A 127 24.39 17.57 8.65
CA ALA A 127 24.99 17.11 9.90
C ALA A 127 25.09 15.58 10.02
N HIS A 128 24.30 14.83 9.25
CA HIS A 128 24.17 13.38 9.45
C HIS A 128 24.38 12.51 8.19
N TYR A 129 24.26 13.08 6.99
CA TYR A 129 24.22 12.30 5.74
C TYR A 129 25.26 12.75 4.70
N THR A 130 26.25 13.56 5.09
CA THR A 130 27.37 13.91 4.20
C THR A 130 28.45 12.85 4.16
N VAL A 131 29.38 13.00 3.22
CA VAL A 131 30.57 12.15 3.09
C VAL A 131 31.36 12.08 4.40
N GLU A 132 31.43 13.19 5.14
CA GLU A 132 32.17 13.30 6.40
C GLU A 132 31.40 12.78 7.61
N ASN A 133 30.06 12.89 7.58
CA ASN A 133 29.24 12.76 8.78
C ASN A 133 28.36 11.50 8.81
N ARG A 134 28.30 10.73 7.72
CA ARG A 134 27.53 9.50 7.69
C ARG A 134 28.29 8.35 8.36
N THR A 135 27.92 8.06 9.60
CA THR A 135 28.36 6.84 10.29
C THR A 135 27.86 5.60 9.54
N PRO A 136 28.72 4.57 9.32
CA PRO A 136 28.32 3.30 8.73
C PRO A 136 27.31 2.53 9.59
#